data_AF-A0A3D1ID93-F1
#
_entry.id   AF-A0A3D1ID93-F1
#
_cell.length_a   1.000
_cell.length_b   1.000
_cell.length_c   1.000
_cell.angle_alpha   90.00
_cell.angle_beta   90.00
_cell.angle_gamma   90.00
#
_symmetry.space_group_name_H-M   'P 1'
#
loop_
_entity.id
_entity.type
_entity.pdbx_description
1 polymer ?
#
loop_
_entity_poly.entity_id
_entity_poly.type
_entity_poly.pdbx_seq_one_letter_code
_entity_poly.pdbx_strand_id
1 'polypeptide(L)'
;MTPAEIRAEIKRLYNDTTRATVERDLRRAVTLLKALEDEQERARVAVYMDGLSQMRSEWILAARSAARKRTRVTGTGRGKAS
;
A
#
# COMPACT_ATOMS: atom_id res chain seq x y z
N MET A 1 20.76 -3.20 -12.27
CA MET A 1 20.28 -1.81 -12.23
C MET A 1 21.25 -0.99 -11.41
N THR A 2 21.55 0.22 -11.84
CA THR A 2 22.31 1.20 -11.05
C THR A 2 21.46 1.70 -9.88
N PRO A 3 22.06 2.28 -8.82
CA PRO A 3 21.31 2.91 -7.74
C PRO A 3 20.30 3.95 -8.25
N ALA A 4 20.70 4.76 -9.25
CA ALA A 4 19.82 5.76 -9.85
C ALA A 4 18.58 5.16 -10.52
N GLU A 5 18.75 4.05 -11.25
CA GLU A 5 17.63 3.30 -11.85
C GLU A 5 16.71 2.72 -10.77
N ILE A 6 17.29 2.18 -9.69
CA ILE A 6 16.51 1.62 -8.57
C ILE A 6 15.67 2.72 -7.90
N ARG A 7 16.24 3.90 -7.66
CA ARG A 7 15.48 5.04 -7.13
C ARG A 7 14.34 5.46 -8.05
N ALA A 8 14.60 5.55 -9.36
CA ALA A 8 13.59 5.92 -10.35
C ALA A 8 12.44 4.90 -10.40
N GLU A 9 12.78 3.62 -10.30
CA GLU A 9 11.82 2.51 -10.23
C GLU A 9 10.92 2.60 -8.99
N ILE A 10 11.50 2.80 -7.80
CA ILE A 10 10.73 2.94 -6.55
C ILE A 10 9.81 4.17 -6.62
N LYS A 11 10.31 5.30 -7.15
CA LYS A 11 9.50 6.50 -7.37
C LYS A 11 8.33 6.23 -8.33
N ARG A 12 8.56 5.49 -9.41
CA ARG A 12 7.50 5.13 -10.36
C ARG A 12 6.44 4.24 -9.69
N LEU A 13 6.86 3.22 -8.94
CA LEU A 13 5.94 2.37 -8.19
C LEU A 13 5.06 3.21 -7.26
N TYR A 14 5.64 4.17 -6.53
CA TYR A 14 4.86 5.07 -5.68
C TYR A 14 3.81 5.88 -6.45
N ASN A 15 4.18 6.48 -7.58
CA ASN A 15 3.27 7.31 -8.38
C ASN A 15 2.14 6.51 -9.05
N ASP A 16 2.45 5.31 -9.55
CA ASP A 16 1.52 4.50 -10.34
C ASP A 16 0.70 3.51 -9.49
N THR A 17 1.00 3.44 -8.18
CA THR A 17 0.34 2.50 -7.27
C THR A 17 -1.16 2.75 -7.20
N THR A 18 -1.92 1.66 -7.31
CA THR A 18 -3.37 1.68 -7.15
C THR A 18 -3.80 0.78 -6.01
N ARG A 19 -5.06 0.92 -5.59
CA ARG A 19 -5.67 0.02 -4.60
C ARG A 19 -5.56 -1.46 -4.98
N ALA A 20 -5.60 -1.78 -6.27
CA ALA A 20 -5.51 -3.15 -6.75
C ALA A 20 -4.08 -3.70 -6.73
N THR A 21 -3.07 -2.84 -6.81
CA THR A 21 -1.68 -3.24 -7.04
C THR A 21 -0.75 -3.00 -5.86
N VAL A 22 -1.18 -2.23 -4.86
CA VAL A 22 -0.36 -1.78 -3.71
C VAL A 22 0.44 -2.87 -3.02
N GLU A 23 -0.12 -4.07 -2.83
CA GLU A 23 0.55 -5.21 -2.19
C GLU A 23 1.74 -5.69 -3.03
N ARG A 24 1.55 -5.80 -4.35
CA ARG A 24 2.58 -6.23 -5.30
C ARG A 24 3.63 -5.14 -5.44
N ASP A 25 3.21 -3.89 -5.57
CA ASP A 25 4.09 -2.76 -5.83
C ASP A 25 4.98 -2.49 -4.60
N LEU A 26 4.43 -2.55 -3.38
CA LEU A 26 5.20 -2.47 -2.14
C LEU A 26 6.20 -3.63 -2.01
N ARG A 27 5.81 -4.86 -2.35
CA ARG A 27 6.74 -6.01 -2.31
C ARG A 27 7.90 -5.80 -3.28
N ARG A 28 7.63 -5.31 -4.49
CA ARG A 28 8.67 -4.99 -5.48
C ARG A 28 9.58 -3.87 -4.97
N ALA A 29 9.02 -2.82 -4.38
CA ALA A 29 9.78 -1.73 -3.80
C ALA A 29 10.71 -2.20 -2.66
N VAL A 30 10.26 -3.13 -1.81
CA VAL A 30 11.11 -3.76 -0.79
C VAL A 30 12.26 -4.56 -1.40
N THR A 31 12.02 -5.32 -2.47
CA THR A 31 13.09 -6.04 -3.18
C THR A 31 14.12 -5.07 -3.75
N LEU A 32 13.67 -3.96 -4.32
CA LEU A 32 14.53 -2.91 -4.88
C LEU A 32 15.33 -2.17 -3.79
N LEU A 33 14.69 -1.84 -2.66
CA LEU A 33 15.33 -1.20 -1.51
C LEU A 33 16.48 -2.07 -0.98
N LYS A 34 16.29 -3.40 -0.90
CA LYS A 34 17.33 -4.34 -0.46
C LYS A 34 18.54 -4.42 -1.41
N ALA A 35 18.38 -4.02 -2.67
CA ALA A 35 19.47 -3.95 -3.64
C ALA A 35 20.29 -2.65 -3.53
N LEU A 36 19.85 -1.68 -2.72
CA LEU A 36 20.65 -0.49 -2.40
C LEU A 36 21.57 -0.82 -1.21
N GLU A 37 22.87 -0.92 -1.49
CA GLU A 37 23.89 -1.25 -0.48
C GLU A 37 24.23 -0.06 0.43
N ASP A 38 24.18 1.16 -0.11
CA ASP A 38 24.49 2.41 0.59
C ASP A 38 23.29 2.96 1.38
N GLU A 39 23.55 3.42 2.60
CA GLU A 39 22.56 4.04 3.46
C GLU A 39 22.07 5.38 2.92
N GLN A 40 22.94 6.17 2.28
CA GLN A 40 22.52 7.44 1.66
C GLN A 40 21.50 7.18 0.54
N GLU A 41 21.69 6.09 -0.20
CA GLU A 41 20.78 5.68 -1.26
C GLU A 41 19.43 5.19 -0.72
N ARG A 42 19.45 4.41 0.37
CA ARG A 42 18.21 4.01 1.07
C ARG A 42 17.45 5.21 1.64
N ALA A 43 18.16 6.18 2.24
CA ALA A 43 17.54 7.39 2.79
C ALA A 43 16.81 8.22 1.72
N ARG A 44 17.36 8.31 0.50
CA ARG A 44 16.73 9.05 -0.61
C ARG A 44 15.38 8.49 -1.05
N VAL A 45 15.12 7.21 -0.83
CA VAL A 45 13.87 6.54 -1.24
C VAL A 45 12.90 6.31 -0.09
N ALA A 46 13.29 6.58 1.15
CA ALA A 46 12.50 6.32 2.36
C ALA A 46 11.09 6.93 2.26
N VAL A 47 10.98 8.19 1.83
CA VAL A 47 9.67 8.87 1.68
C VAL A 47 8.70 8.14 0.74
N TYR A 48 9.20 7.52 -0.32
CA TYR A 48 8.36 6.74 -1.24
C TYR A 48 7.92 5.41 -0.60
N MET A 49 8.80 4.78 0.19
CA MET A 49 8.49 3.55 0.93
C MET A 49 7.43 3.79 2.00
N ASP A 50 7.53 4.91 2.72
CA ASP A 50 6.57 5.34 3.73
C ASP A 50 5.21 5.61 3.08
N GLY A 51 5.19 6.35 1.97
CA GLY A 51 3.97 6.63 1.22
C GLY A 51 3.27 5.37 0.69
N LEU A 52 4.02 4.40 0.15
CA LEU A 52 3.48 3.10 -0.27
C LEU A 52 2.86 2.34 0.91
N SER A 53 3.53 2.35 2.06
CA SER A 53 3.07 1.68 3.28
C SER A 53 1.80 2.34 3.86
N GLN A 54 1.72 3.66 3.77
CA GLN A 54 0.55 4.43 4.17
C GLN A 54 -0.65 4.12 3.28
N MET A 55 -0.51 4.23 1.94
CA MET A 55 -1.59 3.91 0.98
C MET A 55 -2.14 2.49 1.18
N ARG A 56 -1.24 1.51 1.39
CA ARG A 56 -1.64 0.13 1.69
C ARG A 56 -2.53 0.07 2.94
N SER A 57 -2.11 0.73 4.01
CA SER A 57 -2.82 0.71 5.29
C SER A 57 -4.19 1.37 5.17
N GLU A 58 -4.27 2.54 4.52
CA GLU A 58 -5.51 3.26 4.27
C GLU A 58 -6.52 2.41 3.49
N TRP A 59 -6.08 1.74 2.42
CA TRP A 59 -6.98 0.91 1.62
C TRP A 59 -7.43 -0.37 2.32
N ILE A 60 -6.59 -0.98 3.16
CA ILE A 60 -6.99 -2.11 4.03
C ILE A 60 -8.05 -1.64 5.03
N LEU A 61 -7.85 -0.49 5.67
CA LEU A 61 -8.80 0.06 6.63
C LEU A 61 -10.12 0.44 5.94
N ALA A 62 -10.08 1.09 4.78
CA ALA A 62 -11.25 1.41 3.99
C ALA A 62 -12.05 0.16 3.59
N ALA A 63 -11.36 -0.91 3.16
CA ALA A 63 -12.00 -2.18 2.83
C ALA A 63 -12.71 -2.81 4.04
N ARG A 64 -12.05 -2.82 5.20
CA ARG A 64 -12.60 -3.35 6.47
C ARG A 64 -13.81 -2.54 6.95
N SER A 65 -13.76 -1.22 6.84
CA SER A 65 -14.87 -0.35 7.21
C SER A 65 -16.07 -0.54 6.28
N ALA A 66 -15.84 -0.67 4.97
CA ALA A 66 -16.89 -0.97 4.00
C ALA A 66 -17.56 -2.33 4.27
N ALA A 67 -16.79 -3.36 4.64
CA ALA A 67 -17.32 -4.67 5.00
C ALA A 67 -18.22 -4.60 6.25
N ARG A 68 -17.76 -3.92 7.31
CA ARG A 68 -18.57 -3.73 8.53
C ARG A 68 -19.88 -3.00 8.27
N LYS A 69 -19.86 -1.96 7.43
CA LYS A 69 -21.09 -1.23 7.06
C LYS A 69 -22.10 -2.15 6.36
N ARG A 70 -21.64 -3.00 5.43
CA ARG A 70 -22.52 -3.95 4.73
C ARG A 70 -23.19 -4.94 5.70
N THR A 71 -22.43 -5.53 6.63
CA THR A 71 -22.98 -6.46 7.63
C THR A 71 -24.03 -5.81 8.53
N ARG A 72 -23.85 -4.54 8.90
CA ARG A 72 -24.83 -3.80 9.70
C ARG A 72 -26.13 -3.56 8.94
N VAL A 73 -26.04 -3.22 7.65
CA VAL A 73 -27.22 -2.99 6.80
C VAL A 73 -28.04 -4.28 6.62
N THR A 74 -27.40 -5.43 6.42
CA THR A 74 -28.10 -6.72 6.31
C THR A 74 -28.61 -7.27 7.64
N GLY A 75 -28.00 -6.91 8.78
CA GLY A 75 -28.43 -7.32 10.11
C GLY A 75 -29.64 -6.57 10.66
N THR A 76 -29.89 -5.33 10.24
CA THR A 76 -31.00 -4.50 10.75
C THR A 76 -32.38 -4.87 10.17
N GLY A 77 -32.46 -5.74 9.16
CA GLY A 77 -33.73 -6.14 8.53
C GLY A 77 -34.44 -7.36 9.14
N ARG A 78 -33.90 -8.02 10.16
CA ARG A 78 -34.37 -9.36 10.60
C ARG A 78 -34.65 -9.49 12.10
N GLY A 79 -35.26 -8.47 12.71
CA GLY A 79 -35.54 -8.51 14.14
C GLY A 79 -36.56 -7.48 14.60
N LYS A 80 -37.79 -7.55 14.07
CA LYS A 80 -39.05 -7.14 14.72
C LYS A 80 -40.21 -7.79 13.95
N ALA A 81 -40.49 -9.03 14.27
CA ALA A 81 -41.77 -9.68 14.03
C ALA A 81 -41.98 -10.68 15.15
N SER A 82 -43.20 -10.64 15.72
CA SER A 82 -43.74 -11.45 16.82
C SER A 82 -43.40 -10.98 18.23
#